data_AF-A0A7J4RJJ6-F1
#
_entry.id   AF-A0A7J4RJJ6-F1
#
_cell.length_a   1.000
_cell.length_b   1.000
_cell.length_c   1.000
_cell.angle_alpha   90.00
_cell.angle_beta   90.00
_cell.angle_gamma   90.00
#
_symmetry.space_group_name_H-M   'P 1'
#
loop_
_entity.id
_entity.type
_entity.pdbx_description
1 polymer ?
#
loop_
_entity_poly.entity_id
_entity_poly.type
_entity_poly.pdbx_seq_one_letter_code
_entity_poly.pdbx_strand_id
1 'polypeptide(L)'
;MGLKRRWKLWKKRRVVFPPDEIHQAGENAELRLEKLCRAAGKANGWSVYPSVRIPDPDGGRREIDLILVSGTTVLVVEQKHWSGRFEVFDNGEFLQHRNKGGSHNHATVAHRIARKARLLEEIHRKRYPDNKMSFHVLVAMTHQRLEWPEKIPELPAEMINERQLLERIQQTGREKIDQEFFETMDGFGTWDEVHMHGGLKLKGDLLDFGLGSGVEEWDRSRERELRATSEHPRSFLSIFKDMPSQITLSDSGGRNIEIKCKDGPMLRMHVVGQTNSEDVDWMQIDGILASKKPAEWG
;
A
#
# COMPACT_ATOMS: atom_id res chain seq x y z
N MET A 1 30.80 -8.01 23.61
CA MET A 1 31.00 -6.56 23.40
C MET A 1 31.42 -5.85 24.68
N GLY A 2 32.20 -4.78 24.60
CA GLY A 2 32.49 -3.91 25.76
C GLY A 2 31.29 -3.04 26.16
N LEU A 3 31.27 -2.56 27.41
CA LEU A 3 30.14 -1.83 28.03
C LEU A 3 29.71 -0.60 27.22
N LYS A 4 30.67 0.17 26.69
CA LYS A 4 30.42 1.35 25.85
C LYS A 4 29.63 1.03 24.57
N ARG A 5 29.90 -0.13 23.95
CA ARG A 5 29.20 -0.58 22.73
C ARG A 5 27.80 -1.08 23.06
N ARG A 6 27.65 -1.84 24.15
CA ARG A 6 26.33 -2.29 24.64
C ARG A 6 25.42 -1.11 25.02
N TRP A 7 25.98 -0.08 25.65
CA TRP A 7 25.26 1.16 25.95
C TRP A 7 24.75 1.87 24.68
N LYS A 8 25.59 2.00 23.65
CA LYS A 8 25.18 2.57 22.36
C LYS A 8 24.07 1.76 21.70
N LEU A 9 24.22 0.43 21.68
CA LEU A 9 23.23 -0.48 21.11
C LEU A 9 21.89 -0.41 21.84
N TRP A 10 21.92 -0.41 23.19
CA TRP A 10 20.72 -0.25 24.02
C TRP A 10 20.02 1.09 23.75
N LYS A 11 20.77 2.20 23.65
CA LYS A 11 20.20 3.50 23.28
C LYS A 11 19.51 3.44 21.91
N LYS A 12 20.15 2.82 20.92
CA LYS A 12 19.60 2.69 19.56
C LYS A 12 18.27 1.93 19.54
N ARG A 13 18.20 0.79 20.25
CA ARG A 13 16.99 -0.05 20.36
C ARG A 13 15.80 0.64 21.03
N ARG A 14 16.05 1.69 21.81
CA ARG A 14 15.03 2.45 22.55
C ARG A 14 14.54 3.71 21.84
N VAL A 15 15.09 4.05 20.68
CA VAL A 15 14.61 5.20 19.91
C VAL A 15 13.19 4.92 19.45
N VAL A 16 12.28 5.82 19.78
CA VAL A 16 10.86 5.74 19.42
C VAL A 16 10.62 6.66 18.23
N PHE A 17 10.03 6.10 17.19
CA PHE A 17 9.59 6.75 15.97
C PHE A 17 8.06 6.79 15.99
N PRO A 18 7.45 7.92 16.41
CA PRO A 18 6.01 8.03 16.52
C PRO A 18 5.35 7.93 15.13
N PRO A 19 4.10 7.44 15.06
CA PRO A 19 3.36 7.35 13.81
C PRO A 19 3.15 8.73 13.18
N ASP A 20 3.14 8.77 11.86
CA ASP A 20 2.66 9.92 11.12
C ASP A 20 1.12 9.93 11.15
N GLU A 21 0.54 10.75 12.00
CA GLU A 21 -0.91 10.76 12.26
C GLU A 21 -1.74 11.08 11.01
N ILE A 22 -1.23 11.91 10.08
CA ILE A 22 -1.95 12.30 8.87
C ILE A 22 -1.98 11.13 7.89
N HIS A 23 -0.82 10.52 7.62
CA HIS A 23 -0.77 9.34 6.75
C HIS A 23 -1.54 8.16 7.36
N GLN A 24 -1.43 7.95 8.66
CA GLN A 24 -2.16 6.89 9.36
C GLN A 24 -3.68 7.05 9.25
N ALA A 25 -4.21 8.28 9.31
CA ALA A 25 -5.63 8.52 9.12
C ALA A 25 -6.10 8.14 7.70
N GLY A 26 -5.28 8.43 6.68
CA GLY A 26 -5.52 8.00 5.29
C GLY A 26 -5.55 6.48 5.15
N GLU A 27 -4.50 5.81 5.62
CA GLU A 27 -4.40 4.33 5.59
C GLU A 27 -5.56 3.65 6.31
N ASN A 28 -5.97 4.19 7.46
CA ASN A 28 -7.10 3.64 8.21
C ASN A 28 -8.42 3.79 7.45
N ALA A 29 -8.59 4.87 6.68
CA ALA A 29 -9.76 5.08 5.84
C ALA A 29 -9.76 4.13 4.63
N GLU A 30 -8.61 3.90 4.01
CA GLU A 30 -8.44 2.92 2.93
C GLU A 30 -8.73 1.49 3.42
N LEU A 31 -8.11 1.08 4.53
CA LEU A 31 -8.32 -0.24 5.14
C LEU A 31 -9.78 -0.45 5.56
N ARG A 32 -10.45 0.60 6.06
CA ARG A 32 -11.89 0.54 6.36
C ARG A 32 -12.68 0.29 5.09
N LEU A 33 -12.44 1.06 4.03
CA LEU A 33 -13.18 0.92 2.77
C LEU A 33 -12.97 -0.47 2.16
N GLU A 34 -11.73 -0.97 2.17
CA GLU A 34 -11.40 -2.33 1.73
C GLU A 34 -12.25 -3.37 2.47
N LYS A 35 -12.27 -3.33 3.81
CA LYS A 35 -13.05 -4.27 4.63
C LYS A 35 -14.54 -4.21 4.31
N LEU A 36 -15.09 -3.01 4.12
CA LEU A 36 -16.49 -2.83 3.74
C LEU A 36 -16.78 -3.40 2.36
N CYS A 37 -15.92 -3.14 1.36
CA CYS A 37 -16.06 -3.68 0.01
C CYS A 37 -15.95 -5.21 0.00
N ARG A 38 -15.01 -5.79 0.76
CA ARG A 38 -14.92 -7.26 0.93
C ARG A 38 -16.20 -7.83 1.55
N ALA A 39 -16.71 -7.21 2.60
CA ALA A 39 -17.93 -7.67 3.26
C ALA A 39 -19.16 -7.59 2.34
N ALA A 40 -19.33 -6.45 1.65
CA ALA A 40 -20.43 -6.24 0.71
C ALA A 40 -20.33 -7.14 -0.53
N GLY A 41 -19.13 -7.36 -1.03
CA GLY A 41 -18.87 -8.11 -2.26
C GLY A 41 -18.80 -9.63 -2.10
N LYS A 42 -18.60 -10.14 -0.87
CA LYS A 42 -18.38 -11.57 -0.60
C LYS A 42 -19.48 -12.47 -1.15
N ALA A 43 -20.74 -12.09 -0.99
CA ALA A 43 -21.89 -12.86 -1.48
C ALA A 43 -22.07 -12.79 -3.01
N ASN A 44 -21.44 -11.80 -3.64
CA ASN A 44 -21.65 -11.41 -5.04
C ASN A 44 -20.46 -11.73 -5.95
N GLY A 45 -19.48 -12.49 -5.45
CA GLY A 45 -18.33 -12.94 -6.27
C GLY A 45 -17.29 -11.86 -6.55
N TRP A 46 -17.32 -10.74 -5.83
CA TRP A 46 -16.32 -9.69 -6.00
C TRP A 46 -14.97 -10.07 -5.39
N SER A 47 -13.92 -9.96 -6.20
CA SER A 47 -12.53 -9.98 -5.75
C SER A 47 -12.06 -8.57 -5.46
N VAL A 48 -11.30 -8.38 -4.38
CA VAL A 48 -10.89 -7.06 -3.87
C VAL A 48 -9.36 -7.00 -3.76
N TYR A 49 -8.76 -6.06 -4.48
CA TYR A 49 -7.33 -5.84 -4.58
C TYR A 49 -6.98 -4.41 -4.14
N PRO A 50 -6.56 -4.20 -2.88
CA PRO A 50 -6.12 -2.90 -2.40
C PRO A 50 -4.67 -2.58 -2.81
N SER A 51 -4.34 -1.30 -2.90
CA SER A 51 -2.96 -0.78 -3.02
C SER A 51 -2.12 -1.44 -4.11
N VAL A 52 -2.75 -1.77 -5.24
CA VAL A 52 -2.09 -2.46 -6.35
C VAL A 52 -1.15 -1.50 -7.05
N ARG A 53 0.11 -1.90 -7.23
CA ARG A 53 1.10 -1.13 -7.97
C ARG A 53 1.23 -1.67 -9.38
N ILE A 54 0.97 -0.80 -10.35
CA ILE A 54 1.12 -1.07 -11.79
C ILE A 54 2.35 -0.32 -12.35
N PRO A 55 3.04 -0.86 -13.36
CA PRO A 55 4.15 -0.18 -14.01
C PRO A 55 3.67 1.02 -14.81
N ASP A 56 4.49 2.07 -14.84
CA ASP A 56 4.25 3.26 -15.65
C ASP A 56 5.35 3.39 -16.73
N PRO A 57 4.98 3.45 -18.02
CA PRO A 57 5.94 3.72 -19.10
C PRO A 57 6.74 5.01 -18.92
N ASP A 58 6.18 6.02 -18.24
CA ASP A 58 6.86 7.29 -17.94
C ASP A 58 7.85 7.18 -16.77
N GLY A 59 7.98 6.00 -16.18
CA GLY A 59 8.96 5.66 -15.14
C GLY A 59 8.31 5.22 -13.82
N GLY A 60 8.90 4.19 -13.20
CA GLY A 60 8.50 3.67 -11.90
C GLY A 60 7.17 2.90 -11.92
N ARG A 61 6.48 2.90 -10.77
CA ARG A 61 5.16 2.28 -10.60
C ARG A 61 4.17 3.26 -10.00
N ARG A 62 2.88 3.05 -10.27
CA ARG A 62 1.77 3.80 -9.66
C ARG A 62 0.88 2.88 -8.85
N GLU A 63 0.46 3.37 -7.70
CA GLU A 63 -0.55 2.72 -6.88
C GLU A 63 -1.97 3.07 -7.35
N ILE A 64 -2.84 2.07 -7.38
CA ILE A 64 -4.29 2.19 -7.43
C ILE A 64 -4.81 1.76 -6.07
N ASP A 65 -5.52 2.66 -5.39
CA ASP A 65 -5.97 2.47 -4.00
C ASP A 65 -6.83 1.21 -3.86
N LEU A 66 -7.76 0.98 -4.79
CA LEU A 66 -8.66 -0.16 -4.75
C LEU A 66 -9.13 -0.59 -6.14
N ILE A 67 -8.99 -1.88 -6.44
CA ILE A 67 -9.56 -2.53 -7.62
C ILE A 67 -10.54 -3.60 -7.17
N LEU A 68 -11.74 -3.58 -7.74
CA LEU A 68 -12.80 -4.55 -7.49
C LEU A 68 -13.12 -5.26 -8.81
N VAL A 69 -13.25 -6.58 -8.79
CA VAL A 69 -13.53 -7.35 -10.01
C VAL A 69 -14.63 -8.38 -9.79
N SER A 70 -15.59 -8.46 -10.72
CA SER A 70 -16.55 -9.57 -10.83
C SER A 70 -16.81 -9.86 -12.31
N GLY A 71 -16.64 -11.13 -12.73
CA GLY A 71 -16.65 -11.50 -14.14
C GLY A 71 -15.64 -10.67 -14.93
N THR A 72 -16.13 -10.02 -15.99
CA THR A 72 -15.36 -9.08 -16.81
C THR A 72 -15.49 -7.62 -16.36
N THR A 73 -16.24 -7.34 -15.29
CA THR A 73 -16.44 -5.98 -14.76
C THR A 73 -15.34 -5.62 -13.78
N VAL A 74 -14.66 -4.50 -14.04
CA VAL A 74 -13.57 -3.97 -13.21
C VAL A 74 -13.95 -2.58 -12.70
N LEU A 75 -13.99 -2.38 -11.40
CA LEU A 75 -14.08 -1.04 -10.79
C LEU A 75 -12.69 -0.62 -10.34
N VAL A 76 -12.19 0.47 -10.92
CA VAL A 76 -10.90 1.08 -10.57
C VAL A 76 -11.20 2.32 -9.74
N VAL A 77 -10.86 2.27 -8.45
CA VAL A 77 -11.34 3.23 -7.45
C VAL A 77 -10.16 3.99 -6.85
N GLU A 78 -10.20 5.31 -6.96
CA GLU A 78 -9.40 6.21 -6.12
C GLU A 78 -10.22 6.58 -4.89
N GLN A 79 -9.65 6.42 -3.70
CA GLN A 79 -10.30 6.74 -2.44
C GLN A 79 -9.87 8.13 -1.96
N LYS A 80 -10.84 8.91 -1.49
CA LYS A 80 -10.60 10.21 -0.84
C LYS A 80 -11.44 10.35 0.42
N HIS A 81 -10.79 10.73 1.51
CA HIS A 81 -11.43 10.91 2.82
C HIS A 81 -11.38 12.38 3.27
N TRP A 82 -12.04 13.25 2.51
CA TRP A 82 -12.02 14.69 2.76
C TRP A 82 -13.15 15.12 3.69
N SER A 83 -12.83 15.90 4.72
CA SER A 83 -13.85 16.62 5.50
C SER A 83 -14.19 17.98 4.87
N GLY A 84 -15.36 18.53 5.19
CA GLY A 84 -15.78 19.87 4.77
C GLY A 84 -16.59 19.83 3.49
N ARG A 85 -16.24 20.67 2.53
CA ARG A 85 -16.86 20.72 1.21
C ARG A 85 -15.81 20.72 0.11
N PHE A 86 -16.19 20.40 -1.12
CA PHE A 86 -15.30 20.53 -2.26
C PHE A 86 -15.98 21.20 -3.46
N GLU A 87 -15.17 21.84 -4.28
CA GLU A 87 -15.54 22.36 -5.59
C GLU A 87 -14.77 21.58 -6.65
N VAL A 88 -15.38 21.42 -7.82
CA VAL A 88 -14.74 20.86 -9.00
C VAL A 88 -14.88 21.87 -10.12
N PHE A 89 -13.76 22.24 -10.72
CA PHE A 89 -13.74 23.18 -11.83
C PHE A 89 -13.79 22.45 -13.17
N ASP A 90 -14.16 23.14 -14.24
CA ASP A 90 -14.30 22.57 -15.60
C ASP A 90 -12.99 21.99 -16.15
N ASN A 91 -11.83 22.44 -15.65
CA ASN A 91 -10.53 21.86 -15.97
C ASN A 91 -10.23 20.55 -15.21
N GLY A 92 -11.18 20.06 -14.40
CA GLY A 92 -11.07 18.85 -13.61
C GLY A 92 -10.31 19.01 -12.29
N GLU A 93 -9.91 20.24 -11.91
CA GLU A 93 -9.26 20.48 -10.62
C GLU A 93 -10.24 20.44 -9.45
N PHE A 94 -9.79 19.86 -8.34
CA PHE A 94 -10.55 19.74 -7.11
C PHE A 94 -10.02 20.69 -6.04
N LEU A 95 -10.88 21.55 -5.51
CA LEU A 95 -10.57 22.41 -4.38
C LEU A 95 -11.36 21.97 -3.15
N GLN A 96 -10.66 21.48 -2.12
CA GLN A 96 -11.26 21.16 -0.83
C GLN A 96 -11.26 22.41 0.07
N HIS A 97 -12.39 22.70 0.70
CA HIS A 97 -12.50 23.66 1.81
C HIS A 97 -12.66 22.90 3.12
N ARG A 98 -11.70 23.07 4.04
CA ARG A 98 -11.65 22.28 5.29
C ARG A 98 -12.52 22.92 6.39
N ASN A 99 -13.12 22.07 7.24
CA ASN A 99 -13.94 22.52 8.38
C ASN A 99 -13.20 23.44 9.36
N LYS A 100 -11.89 23.26 9.53
CA LYS A 100 -11.05 24.07 10.44
C LYS A 100 -10.46 25.31 9.76
N GLY A 101 -10.96 25.69 8.58
CA GLY A 101 -10.42 26.76 7.76
C GLY A 101 -9.30 26.29 6.82
N GLY A 102 -9.06 27.10 5.79
CA GLY A 102 -8.10 26.82 4.71
C GLY A 102 -8.67 25.97 3.59
N SER A 103 -7.96 25.98 2.46
CA SER A 103 -8.29 25.19 1.28
C SER A 103 -7.08 24.41 0.79
N HIS A 104 -7.33 23.33 0.05
CA HIS A 104 -6.29 22.49 -0.54
C HIS A 104 -6.69 22.11 -1.97
N ASN A 105 -5.85 22.44 -2.94
CA ASN A 105 -6.04 22.03 -4.33
C ASN A 105 -5.44 20.62 -4.51
N HIS A 106 -6.30 19.65 -4.86
CA HIS A 106 -5.93 18.26 -5.10
C HIS A 106 -5.61 17.99 -6.58
N ALA A 107 -5.55 19.04 -7.40
CA ALA A 107 -5.37 19.01 -8.85
C ALA A 107 -6.41 18.08 -9.52
N THR A 108 -6.01 17.41 -10.59
CA THR A 108 -6.90 16.64 -11.47
C THR A 108 -7.06 15.17 -11.03
N VAL A 109 -7.66 14.96 -9.84
CA VAL A 109 -7.82 13.60 -9.24
C VAL A 109 -8.50 12.63 -10.21
N ALA A 110 -9.63 13.01 -10.80
CA ALA A 110 -10.37 12.17 -11.75
C ALA A 110 -9.55 11.79 -12.98
N HIS A 111 -8.76 12.71 -13.53
CA HIS A 111 -7.89 12.43 -14.68
C HIS A 111 -6.74 11.50 -14.31
N ARG A 112 -6.17 11.62 -13.11
CA ARG A 112 -5.09 10.76 -12.62
C ARG A 112 -5.55 9.31 -12.50
N ILE A 113 -6.70 9.05 -11.87
CA ILE A 113 -7.24 7.69 -11.76
C ILE A 113 -7.66 7.12 -13.12
N ALA A 114 -8.23 7.93 -14.00
CA ALA A 114 -8.55 7.50 -15.36
C ALA A 114 -7.30 7.09 -16.15
N ARG A 115 -6.17 7.79 -15.99
CA ARG A 115 -4.89 7.38 -16.57
C ARG A 115 -4.42 6.04 -15.99
N LYS A 116 -4.48 5.85 -14.66
CA LYS A 116 -4.11 4.58 -14.02
C LYS A 116 -4.96 3.41 -14.55
N ALA A 117 -6.27 3.62 -14.69
CA ALA A 117 -7.20 2.62 -15.24
C ALA A 117 -6.85 2.24 -16.69
N ARG A 118 -6.54 3.23 -17.55
CA ARG A 118 -6.10 2.97 -18.94
C ARG A 118 -4.80 2.18 -19.00
N LEU A 119 -3.83 2.50 -18.14
CA LEU A 119 -2.58 1.74 -18.07
C LEU A 119 -2.83 0.27 -17.68
N LEU A 120 -3.65 0.04 -16.65
CA LEU A 120 -4.05 -1.32 -16.25
C LEU A 120 -4.73 -2.08 -17.40
N GLU A 121 -5.67 -1.43 -18.09
CA GLU A 121 -6.34 -2.00 -19.26
C GLU A 121 -5.34 -2.31 -20.38
N GLU A 122 -4.43 -1.40 -20.70
CA GLU A 122 -3.40 -1.60 -21.73
C GLU A 122 -2.46 -2.75 -21.40
N ILE A 123 -2.05 -2.89 -20.13
CA ILE A 123 -1.23 -4.02 -19.68
C ILE A 123 -2.00 -5.32 -19.87
N HIS A 124 -3.26 -5.39 -19.44
CA HIS A 124 -4.07 -6.59 -19.61
C HIS A 124 -4.29 -6.92 -21.10
N ARG A 125 -4.66 -5.93 -21.91
CA ARG A 125 -4.90 -6.10 -23.36
C ARG A 125 -3.66 -6.57 -24.11
N LYS A 126 -2.46 -6.14 -23.70
CA LYS A 126 -1.20 -6.63 -24.29
C LYS A 126 -0.96 -8.11 -23.99
N ARG A 127 -1.38 -8.59 -22.81
CA ARG A 127 -1.25 -9.99 -22.41
C ARG A 127 -2.33 -10.87 -23.04
N TYR A 128 -3.56 -10.37 -23.09
CA TYR A 128 -4.74 -11.08 -23.56
C TYR A 128 -5.57 -10.18 -24.50
N PRO A 129 -5.20 -10.07 -25.79
CA PRO A 129 -5.83 -9.14 -26.73
C PRO A 129 -7.31 -9.40 -27.02
N ASP A 130 -7.72 -10.67 -26.93
CA ASP A 130 -9.08 -11.10 -27.22
C ASP A 130 -10.02 -11.00 -26.00
N ASN A 131 -9.46 -10.80 -24.80
CA ASN A 131 -10.22 -10.68 -23.57
C ASN A 131 -10.63 -9.24 -23.32
N LYS A 132 -11.94 -9.01 -23.35
CA LYS A 132 -12.53 -7.68 -23.21
C LYS A 132 -13.13 -7.51 -21.83
N MET A 133 -12.48 -6.68 -21.04
CA MET A 133 -12.93 -6.27 -19.72
C MET A 133 -13.66 -4.92 -19.78
N SER A 134 -14.64 -4.72 -18.90
CA SER A 134 -15.37 -3.45 -18.75
C SER A 134 -14.83 -2.68 -17.56
N PHE A 135 -14.03 -1.65 -17.82
CA PHE A 135 -13.43 -0.79 -16.80
C PHE A 135 -14.35 0.39 -16.44
N HIS A 136 -14.67 0.52 -15.15
CA HIS A 136 -15.39 1.65 -14.59
C HIS A 136 -14.46 2.40 -13.63
N VAL A 137 -14.19 3.67 -13.94
CA VAL A 137 -13.27 4.51 -13.18
C VAL A 137 -14.06 5.35 -12.18
N LEU A 138 -13.73 5.22 -10.90
CA LEU A 138 -14.49 5.82 -9.80
C LEU A 138 -13.57 6.65 -8.89
N VAL A 139 -14.09 7.78 -8.40
CA VAL A 139 -13.53 8.50 -7.25
C VAL A 139 -14.53 8.37 -6.10
N ALA A 140 -14.13 7.61 -5.08
CA ALA A 140 -14.96 7.31 -3.91
C ALA A 140 -14.66 8.29 -2.77
N MET A 141 -15.62 9.19 -2.50
CA MET A 141 -15.57 10.07 -1.33
C MET A 141 -16.17 9.38 -0.11
N THR A 142 -15.33 9.08 0.88
CA THR A 142 -15.71 8.19 2.00
C THR A 142 -16.10 8.91 3.29
N HIS A 143 -15.85 10.21 3.39
CA HIS A 143 -16.21 10.96 4.57
C HIS A 143 -17.72 11.29 4.57
N GLN A 144 -18.45 10.77 5.55
CA GLN A 144 -19.93 10.80 5.59
C GLN A 144 -20.55 12.21 5.64
N ARG A 145 -19.81 13.19 6.16
CA ARG A 145 -20.24 14.59 6.26
C ARG A 145 -19.58 15.51 5.22
N LEU A 146 -18.99 14.95 4.16
CA LEU A 146 -18.49 15.77 3.06
C LEU A 146 -19.68 16.38 2.33
N GLU A 147 -19.69 17.68 2.17
CA GLU A 147 -20.67 18.40 1.37
C GLU A 147 -20.22 18.40 -0.09
N TRP A 148 -21.11 17.94 -0.95
CA TRP A 148 -20.89 17.84 -2.39
C TRP A 148 -21.43 19.08 -3.09
N PRO A 149 -20.79 19.53 -4.19
CA PRO A 149 -21.36 20.57 -5.01
C PRO A 149 -22.65 20.09 -5.66
N GLU A 150 -23.60 20.99 -5.91
CA GLU A 150 -24.89 20.66 -6.54
C GLU A 150 -24.71 20.13 -7.98
N LYS A 151 -23.66 20.59 -8.65
CA LYS A 151 -23.31 20.19 -10.01
C LYS A 151 -21.84 19.79 -10.03
N ILE A 152 -21.58 18.65 -10.67
CA ILE A 152 -20.23 18.17 -10.98
C ILE A 152 -20.12 18.27 -12.51
N PRO A 153 -19.04 18.88 -13.04
CA PRO A 153 -18.81 18.89 -14.48
C PRO A 153 -18.59 17.45 -15.00
N GLU A 154 -18.58 17.29 -16.32
CA GLU A 154 -18.24 15.99 -16.91
C GLU A 154 -16.78 15.65 -16.61
N LEU A 155 -16.56 14.50 -15.98
CA LEU A 155 -15.24 14.03 -15.57
C LEU A 155 -14.97 12.64 -16.17
N PRO A 156 -13.69 12.28 -16.39
CA PRO A 156 -13.34 10.95 -16.89
C PRO A 156 -13.48 9.83 -15.86
N ALA A 157 -13.90 10.17 -14.63
CA ALA A 157 -14.18 9.23 -13.56
C ALA A 157 -15.50 9.62 -12.89
N GLU A 158 -16.31 8.63 -12.53
CA GLU A 158 -17.56 8.84 -11.83
C GLU A 158 -17.31 9.15 -10.36
N MET A 159 -17.95 10.20 -9.86
CA MET A 159 -17.88 10.59 -8.46
C MET A 159 -18.97 9.87 -7.68
N ILE A 160 -18.59 9.08 -6.67
CA ILE A 160 -19.55 8.36 -5.81
C ILE A 160 -19.19 8.50 -4.32
N ASN A 161 -20.17 8.36 -3.43
CA ASN A 161 -19.91 8.22 -2.00
C ASN A 161 -19.77 6.75 -1.56
N GLU A 162 -19.33 6.51 -0.31
CA GLU A 162 -19.18 5.16 0.28
C GLU A 162 -20.46 4.33 0.11
N ARG A 163 -21.64 4.89 0.42
CA ARG A 163 -22.92 4.16 0.32
C ARG A 163 -23.21 3.73 -1.11
N GLN A 164 -23.06 4.63 -2.08
CA GLN A 164 -23.29 4.34 -3.50
C GLN A 164 -22.33 3.27 -4.03
N LEU A 165 -21.05 3.29 -3.61
CA LEU A 165 -20.09 2.24 -3.96
C LEU A 165 -20.54 0.89 -3.41
N LEU A 166 -20.90 0.82 -2.13
CA LEU A 166 -21.34 -0.43 -1.51
C LEU A 166 -22.64 -0.94 -2.14
N GLU A 167 -23.61 -0.07 -2.42
CA GLU A 167 -24.85 -0.43 -3.12
C GLU A 167 -24.56 -0.97 -4.51
N ARG A 168 -23.62 -0.36 -5.25
CA ARG A 168 -23.20 -0.86 -6.56
C ARG A 168 -22.66 -2.28 -6.43
N ILE A 169 -21.70 -2.53 -5.55
CA ILE A 169 -21.12 -3.87 -5.30
C ILE A 169 -22.19 -4.88 -4.85
N GLN A 170 -23.21 -4.44 -4.11
CA GLN A 170 -24.29 -5.30 -3.64
C GLN A 170 -25.32 -5.64 -4.73
N GLN A 171 -25.55 -4.72 -5.67
CA GLN A 171 -26.54 -4.87 -6.74
C GLN A 171 -25.93 -5.49 -8.00
N THR A 172 -24.64 -5.28 -8.23
CA THR A 172 -23.90 -5.77 -9.40
C THR A 172 -22.87 -6.84 -9.00
N GLY A 173 -22.38 -7.58 -9.99
CA GLY A 173 -21.44 -8.69 -9.79
C GLY A 173 -22.13 -9.93 -9.25
N ARG A 174 -22.00 -11.03 -9.98
CA ARG A 174 -22.49 -12.38 -9.59
C ARG A 174 -21.60 -13.48 -10.15
N GLU A 175 -20.49 -13.08 -10.75
CA GLU A 175 -19.62 -13.95 -11.52
C GLU A 175 -18.25 -13.95 -10.86
N LYS A 176 -17.61 -15.12 -10.86
CA LYS A 176 -16.21 -15.23 -10.48
C LYS A 176 -15.38 -14.34 -11.41
N ILE A 177 -14.28 -13.83 -10.88
CA ILE A 177 -13.30 -13.09 -11.66
C ILE A 177 -12.90 -13.88 -12.91
N ASP A 178 -12.79 -13.18 -14.04
CA ASP A 178 -12.21 -13.73 -15.25
C ASP A 178 -10.77 -14.25 -14.99
N GLN A 179 -10.46 -15.45 -15.51
CA GLN A 179 -9.22 -16.15 -15.17
C GLN A 179 -7.98 -15.43 -15.68
N GLU A 180 -8.02 -14.88 -16.90
CA GLU A 180 -6.88 -14.17 -17.48
C GLU A 180 -6.70 -12.80 -16.81
N PHE A 181 -7.79 -12.14 -16.42
CA PHE A 181 -7.69 -10.92 -15.61
C PHE A 181 -7.16 -11.22 -14.20
N PHE A 182 -7.54 -12.34 -13.58
CA PHE A 182 -6.95 -12.81 -12.34
C PHE A 182 -5.44 -12.99 -12.48
N GLU A 183 -4.97 -13.61 -13.56
CA GLU A 183 -3.54 -13.74 -13.86
C GLU A 183 -2.86 -12.38 -14.09
N THR A 184 -3.57 -11.36 -14.58
CA THR A 184 -3.07 -9.97 -14.60
C THR A 184 -2.94 -9.38 -13.23
N MET A 185 -3.95 -9.50 -12.39
CA MET A 185 -3.89 -8.98 -11.02
C MET A 185 -2.83 -9.69 -10.19
N ASP A 186 -2.63 -10.99 -10.40
CA ASP A 186 -1.63 -11.78 -9.70
C ASP A 186 -0.19 -11.44 -10.14
N GLY A 187 0.03 -10.80 -11.28
CA GLY A 187 1.37 -10.35 -11.64
C GLY A 187 1.82 -9.08 -10.91
N PHE A 188 0.91 -8.36 -10.27
CA PHE A 188 1.25 -7.11 -9.58
C PHE A 188 1.64 -7.32 -8.11
N GLY A 189 2.37 -6.34 -7.57
CA GLY A 189 2.70 -6.22 -6.16
C GLY A 189 2.02 -5.02 -5.50
N THR A 190 2.30 -4.84 -4.22
CA THR A 190 1.92 -3.67 -3.41
C THR A 190 3.19 -2.97 -2.91
N TRP A 191 3.05 -1.95 -2.06
CA TRP A 191 4.21 -1.40 -1.35
C TRP A 191 4.81 -2.41 -0.37
N ASP A 192 6.12 -2.32 -0.17
CA ASP A 192 6.78 -2.90 1.00
C ASP A 192 6.65 -1.91 2.17
N GLU A 193 6.48 -2.45 3.37
CA GLU A 193 6.32 -1.67 4.60
C GLU A 193 7.40 -2.04 5.62
N VAL A 194 8.10 -1.04 6.15
CA VAL A 194 8.99 -1.18 7.31
C VAL A 194 8.32 -0.52 8.52
N HIS A 195 8.09 -1.31 9.56
CA HIS A 195 7.43 -0.89 10.79
C HIS A 195 8.51 -0.58 11.81
N MET A 196 8.67 0.70 12.14
CA MET A 196 9.67 1.19 13.07
C MET A 196 9.18 1.11 14.51
N HIS A 197 10.12 1.02 15.45
CA HIS A 197 9.81 1.03 16.86
C HIS A 197 9.10 2.31 17.27
N GLY A 198 7.88 2.19 17.81
CA GLY A 198 7.06 3.35 18.17
C GLY A 198 5.88 3.61 17.24
N GLY A 199 5.78 2.88 16.11
CA GLY A 199 4.59 2.86 15.26
C GLY A 199 4.70 3.63 13.94
N LEU A 200 5.81 4.31 13.66
CA LEU A 200 6.07 4.86 12.33
C LEU A 200 6.16 3.73 11.29
N LYS A 201 5.50 3.91 10.15
CA LYS A 201 5.62 3.03 8.99
C LYS A 201 6.31 3.76 7.86
N LEU A 202 7.30 3.12 7.25
CA LEU A 202 7.93 3.56 6.01
C LEU A 202 7.37 2.70 4.88
N LYS A 203 6.82 3.32 3.84
CA LYS A 203 6.32 2.66 2.63
C LYS A 203 7.23 2.96 1.45
N GLY A 204 7.45 1.97 0.59
CA GLY A 204 8.38 2.12 -0.52
C GLY A 204 8.85 0.80 -1.12
N ASP A 205 9.96 0.87 -1.84
CA ASP A 205 10.59 -0.27 -2.49
C ASP A 205 11.76 -0.77 -1.64
N LEU A 206 11.65 -2.01 -1.13
CA LEU A 206 12.76 -2.65 -0.46
C LEU A 206 13.84 -3.02 -1.48
N LEU A 207 15.07 -2.54 -1.25
CA LEU A 207 16.20 -2.78 -2.13
C LEU A 207 17.10 -3.90 -1.62
N ASP A 208 17.34 -3.94 -0.31
CA ASP A 208 18.18 -4.95 0.33
C ASP A 208 17.81 -5.08 1.81
N PHE A 209 17.72 -6.30 2.33
CA PHE A 209 17.53 -6.55 3.76
C PHE A 209 18.81 -6.35 4.57
N GLY A 210 20.00 -6.47 3.97
CA GLY A 210 21.29 -6.37 4.66
C GLY A 210 21.55 -7.50 5.66
N LEU A 211 20.89 -8.65 5.47
CA LEU A 211 20.95 -9.82 6.36
C LEU A 211 21.80 -10.97 5.80
N GLY A 212 22.49 -10.73 4.68
CA GLY A 212 23.38 -11.67 4.02
C GLY A 212 22.77 -12.39 2.82
N SER A 213 23.62 -13.06 2.04
CA SER A 213 23.31 -13.59 0.71
C SER A 213 22.12 -14.55 0.69
N GLY A 214 21.94 -15.38 1.71
CA GLY A 214 20.82 -16.33 1.76
C GLY A 214 19.45 -15.67 1.88
N VAL A 215 19.37 -14.46 2.47
CA VAL A 215 18.13 -13.66 2.52
C VAL A 215 17.94 -12.89 1.22
N GLU A 216 19.02 -12.35 0.65
CA GLU A 216 18.97 -11.64 -0.63
C GLU A 216 18.51 -12.55 -1.78
N GLU A 217 19.00 -13.79 -1.85
CA GLU A 217 18.57 -14.77 -2.83
C GLU A 217 17.07 -15.09 -2.70
N TRP A 218 16.59 -15.23 -1.46
CA TRP A 218 15.17 -15.46 -1.19
C TRP A 218 14.31 -14.25 -1.58
N ASP A 219 14.75 -13.02 -1.26
CA ASP A 219 14.03 -11.80 -1.64
C ASP A 219 13.88 -11.69 -3.16
N ARG A 220 14.96 -11.95 -3.92
CA ARG A 220 14.96 -11.85 -5.39
C ARG A 220 13.98 -12.81 -6.06
N SER A 221 13.81 -14.02 -5.53
CA SER A 221 12.95 -15.06 -6.12
C SER A 221 11.62 -15.22 -5.39
N ARG A 222 11.19 -14.21 -4.63
CA ARG A 222 10.01 -14.30 -3.78
C ARG A 222 8.71 -14.21 -4.59
N GLU A 223 7.92 -15.27 -4.53
CA GLU A 223 6.58 -15.35 -5.16
C GLU A 223 5.43 -14.96 -4.21
N ARG A 224 5.70 -14.83 -2.90
CA ARG A 224 4.69 -14.63 -1.84
C ARG A 224 5.03 -13.42 -0.99
N GLU A 225 4.14 -13.03 -0.09
CA GLU A 225 4.50 -12.02 0.91
C GLU A 225 5.57 -12.56 1.88
N LEU A 226 6.58 -11.73 2.18
CA LEU A 226 7.63 -12.02 3.16
C LEU A 226 7.43 -11.13 4.38
N ARG A 227 7.28 -11.76 5.54
CA ARG A 227 7.16 -11.08 6.84
C ARG A 227 8.46 -11.21 7.59
N ALA A 228 8.95 -10.09 8.11
CA ALA A 228 10.01 -10.10 9.10
C ALA A 228 9.52 -9.51 10.42
N THR A 229 9.91 -10.10 11.53
CA THR A 229 9.68 -9.55 12.88
C THR A 229 11.00 -9.50 13.63
N SER A 230 11.13 -8.51 14.51
CA SER A 230 12.34 -8.32 15.28
C SER A 230 12.07 -8.12 16.76
N GLU A 231 12.84 -8.84 17.57
CA GLU A 231 12.81 -8.75 19.02
C GLU A 231 14.11 -8.15 19.54
N HIS A 232 13.98 -7.03 20.25
CA HIS A 232 15.12 -6.27 20.73
C HIS A 232 15.16 -6.24 22.26
N PRO A 233 16.30 -6.61 22.88
CA PRO A 233 16.52 -6.39 24.30
C PRO A 233 16.61 -4.90 24.61
N ARG A 234 15.49 -4.33 25.06
CA ARG A 234 15.33 -2.89 25.39
C ARG A 234 15.44 -2.59 26.89
N SER A 235 15.42 -3.61 27.74
CA SER A 235 15.62 -3.45 29.19
C SER A 235 17.03 -2.96 29.51
N PHE A 236 17.17 -2.14 30.55
CA PHE A 236 18.46 -1.68 31.06
C PHE A 236 19.40 -2.85 31.43
N LEU A 237 18.86 -4.01 31.82
CA LEU A 237 19.64 -5.22 32.11
C LEU A 237 20.43 -5.75 30.89
N SER A 238 19.99 -5.42 29.67
CA SER A 238 20.68 -5.80 28.41
C SER A 238 22.05 -5.10 28.23
N ILE A 239 22.35 -4.08 29.02
CA ILE A 239 23.66 -3.43 29.01
C ILE A 239 24.70 -4.33 29.69
N PHE A 240 24.28 -5.09 30.71
CA PHE A 240 25.15 -5.97 31.48
C PHE A 240 25.20 -7.39 30.93
N LYS A 241 24.11 -7.86 30.28
CA LYS A 241 24.03 -9.17 29.63
C LYS A 241 24.15 -9.02 28.11
N ASP A 242 25.02 -9.79 27.47
CA ASP A 242 25.23 -9.78 26.00
C ASP A 242 24.03 -10.44 25.27
N MET A 243 22.89 -9.75 25.24
CA MET A 243 21.66 -10.26 24.59
C MET A 243 21.56 -9.75 23.14
N PRO A 244 21.62 -10.65 22.14
CA PRO A 244 21.44 -10.28 20.74
C PRO A 244 19.98 -9.89 20.46
N SER A 245 19.78 -9.12 19.40
CA SER A 245 18.46 -9.01 18.79
C SER A 245 18.17 -10.28 18.01
N GLN A 246 16.90 -10.65 17.90
CA GLN A 246 16.45 -11.77 17.08
C GLN A 246 15.59 -11.23 15.94
N ILE A 247 15.86 -11.65 14.72
CA ILE A 247 15.07 -11.33 13.53
C ILE A 247 14.54 -12.65 12.99
N THR A 248 13.24 -12.73 12.76
CA THR A 248 12.59 -13.90 12.18
C THR A 248 11.97 -13.50 10.85
N LEU A 249 12.35 -14.18 9.78
CA LEU A 249 11.76 -14.02 8.45
C LEU A 249 10.90 -15.24 8.12
N SER A 250 9.72 -15.02 7.55
CA SER A 250 8.80 -16.09 7.18
C SER A 250 7.93 -15.72 5.99
N ASP A 251 7.56 -16.72 5.19
CA ASP A 251 6.54 -16.58 4.15
C ASP A 251 5.38 -17.56 4.37
N SER A 252 4.30 -17.39 3.61
CA SER A 252 3.15 -18.31 3.64
C SER A 252 3.42 -19.66 2.97
N GLY A 253 4.60 -19.85 2.35
CA GLY A 253 5.07 -21.14 1.84
C GLY A 253 5.69 -22.03 2.92
N GLY A 254 5.83 -21.51 4.14
CA GLY A 254 6.38 -22.24 5.29
C GLY A 254 7.90 -22.12 5.42
N ARG A 255 8.57 -21.32 4.58
CA ARG A 255 10.00 -21.04 4.75
C ARG A 255 10.18 -20.09 5.93
N ASN A 256 11.16 -20.39 6.79
CA ASN A 256 11.47 -19.60 7.98
C ASN A 256 12.99 -19.49 8.18
N ILE A 257 13.48 -18.29 8.53
CA ILE A 257 14.87 -18.05 8.89
C ILE A 257 14.91 -17.24 10.19
N GLU A 258 15.70 -17.69 11.15
CA GLU A 258 15.98 -16.96 12.39
C GLU A 258 17.44 -16.46 12.39
N ILE A 259 17.63 -15.17 12.66
CA ILE A 259 18.93 -14.51 12.66
C ILE A 259 19.15 -13.81 14.00
N LYS A 260 20.30 -14.10 14.63
CA LYS A 260 20.72 -13.43 15.87
C LYS A 260 21.75 -12.35 15.57
N CYS A 261 21.34 -11.10 15.73
CA CYS A 261 22.16 -9.94 15.42
C CYS A 261 22.71 -9.31 16.70
N LYS A 262 24.04 -9.28 16.79
CA LYS A 262 24.77 -8.58 17.85
C LYS A 262 24.99 -7.10 17.55
N ASP A 263 24.90 -6.71 16.27
CA ASP A 263 24.96 -5.33 15.81
C ASP A 263 23.71 -5.00 14.97
N GLY A 264 23.58 -3.75 14.53
CA GLY A 264 22.53 -3.31 13.62
C GLY A 264 22.97 -3.44 12.18
N PRO A 265 22.61 -4.53 11.46
CA PRO A 265 22.65 -4.51 10.00
C PRO A 265 21.75 -3.40 9.48
N MET A 266 22.07 -2.91 8.28
CA MET A 266 21.32 -1.86 7.62
C MET A 266 20.49 -2.47 6.51
N LEU A 267 19.18 -2.24 6.57
CA LEU A 267 18.26 -2.46 5.47
C LEU A 267 18.33 -1.24 4.53
N ARG A 268 18.23 -1.45 3.22
CA ARG A 268 18.20 -0.37 2.25
C ARG A 268 16.83 -0.30 1.56
N MET A 269 16.26 0.90 1.51
CA MET A 269 14.92 1.12 0.98
C MET A 269 14.83 2.44 0.22
N HIS A 270 14.00 2.47 -0.82
CA HIS A 270 13.57 3.72 -1.44
C HIS A 270 12.17 4.08 -0.92
N VAL A 271 12.10 5.05 0.00
CA VAL A 271 10.86 5.48 0.63
C VAL A 271 10.06 6.42 -0.27
N VAL A 272 8.74 6.25 -0.29
CA VAL A 272 7.82 7.08 -1.09
C VAL A 272 8.03 8.57 -0.77
N GLY A 273 8.16 9.38 -1.82
CA GLY A 273 8.32 10.83 -1.71
C GLY A 273 9.76 11.29 -1.43
N GLN A 274 10.70 10.37 -1.21
CA GLN A 274 12.12 10.70 -1.12
C GLN A 274 12.82 10.64 -2.49
N THR A 275 13.87 11.44 -2.68
CA THR A 275 14.67 11.44 -3.92
C THR A 275 15.70 10.32 -3.94
N ASN A 276 16.22 9.92 -2.77
CA ASN A 276 17.30 8.96 -2.63
C ASN A 276 16.87 7.78 -1.77
N SER A 277 17.49 6.62 -1.98
CA SER A 277 17.37 5.49 -1.05
C SER A 277 17.99 5.83 0.31
N GLU A 278 17.44 5.29 1.39
CA GLU A 278 17.94 5.42 2.75
C GLU A 278 18.29 4.07 3.37
N ASP A 279 19.21 4.11 4.35
CA ASP A 279 19.58 2.97 5.16
C ASP A 279 18.80 3.00 6.49
N VAL A 280 18.04 1.96 6.77
CA VAL A 280 17.22 1.78 7.97
C VAL A 280 17.88 0.74 8.88
N ASP A 281 18.14 1.09 10.12
CA ASP A 281 18.84 0.16 11.03
C ASP A 281 17.89 -0.86 11.66
N TRP A 282 18.24 -2.14 11.53
CA TRP A 282 17.46 -3.24 12.07
C TRP A 282 17.21 -3.21 13.57
N MET A 283 18.01 -2.50 14.37
CA MET A 283 17.77 -2.35 15.82
C MET A 283 16.61 -1.40 16.12
N GLN A 284 16.08 -0.71 15.11
CA GLN A 284 14.99 0.24 15.21
C GLN A 284 13.73 -0.23 14.48
N ILE A 285 13.81 -1.34 13.75
CA ILE A 285 12.68 -1.98 13.06
C ILE A 285 12.01 -2.91 14.07
N ASP A 286 10.68 -2.95 14.11
CA ASP A 286 9.90 -3.96 14.84
C ASP A 286 9.34 -5.03 13.87
N GLY A 287 9.14 -4.68 12.59
CA GLY A 287 8.77 -5.65 11.56
C GLY A 287 8.81 -5.11 10.13
N ILE A 288 8.67 -6.02 9.18
CA ILE A 288 8.59 -5.73 7.74
C ILE A 288 7.48 -6.56 7.12
N LEU A 289 6.74 -5.93 6.22
CA LEU A 289 5.79 -6.59 5.33
C LEU A 289 6.23 -6.31 3.89
N ALA A 290 6.88 -7.29 3.25
CA ALA A 290 7.32 -7.15 1.87
C ALA A 290 6.37 -7.89 0.93
N SER A 291 5.78 -7.17 -0.03
CA SER A 291 4.83 -7.71 -1.02
C SER A 291 5.50 -8.75 -1.90
N LYS A 292 4.82 -9.61 -2.67
CA LYS A 292 5.57 -10.48 -3.61
C LYS A 292 6.35 -9.66 -4.64
N LYS A 293 7.40 -10.24 -5.25
CA LYS A 293 8.02 -9.59 -6.41
C LYS A 293 7.00 -9.60 -7.56
N PRO A 294 6.69 -8.45 -8.16
CA PRO A 294 5.83 -8.40 -9.34
C PRO A 294 6.50 -9.09 -10.51
N ALA A 295 5.68 -9.55 -11.46
CA ALA A 295 6.15 -10.09 -12.72
C ALA A 295 6.96 -9.04 -13.49
N GLU A 296 7.81 -9.47 -14.43
CA GLU A 296 8.66 -8.54 -15.21
C GLU A 296 7.85 -7.49 -16.00
N TRP A 297 6.61 -7.83 -16.37
CA TRP A 297 5.68 -6.94 -17.07
C TRP A 297 4.80 -6.11 -16.13
N GLY A 298 4.90 -6.33 -14.80
CA GLY A 298 4.05 -5.73 -13.76
C GLY A 298 4.75 -4.82 -12.77
#